data_AF-A0A942BUH2-F1
#
_entry.id   AF-A0A942BUH2-F1
#
_cell.length_a   1.000
_cell.length_b   1.000
_cell.length_c   1.000
_cell.angle_alpha   90.00
_cell.angle_beta   90.00
_cell.angle_gamma   90.00
#
_symmetry.space_group_name_H-M   'P 1'
#
loop_
_entity.id
_entity.type
_entity.pdbx_description
1 polymer ?
#
loop_
_entity_poly.entity_id
_entity_poly.type
_entity_poly.pdbx_seq_one_letter_code
_entity_poly.pdbx_strand_id
1 'polypeptide(L)' 'MSTLTIQLPDSVDMERSDLLRMIAARLYERGVLSLGRAAEVADMSKWAFAEILPDYGVSVINYPASELAEDLEHA' A
#
# COMPACT_ATOMS: atom_id res chain seq x y z
N MET A 1 -12.34 13.86 0.54
CA MET A 1 -11.16 13.30 -0.17
C MET A 1 -10.27 14.46 -0.57
N SER A 2 -8.96 14.30 -0.45
CA SER A 2 -7.97 15.31 -0.85
C SER A 2 -7.28 14.85 -2.13
N THR A 3 -6.98 15.77 -3.03
CA THR A 3 -6.37 15.46 -4.34
C THR A 3 -4.89 15.85 -4.34
N LEU A 4 -4.03 14.92 -4.76
CA LEU A 4 -2.60 15.14 -5.01
C LEU A 4 -2.35 15.10 -6.52
N THR A 5 -1.72 16.14 -7.07
CA THR A 5 -1.31 16.20 -8.48
C THR A 5 0.21 16.02 -8.57
N ILE A 6 0.66 15.08 -9.39
CA ILE A 6 2.08 14.78 -9.60
C ILE A 6 2.40 15.01 -11.08
N GLN A 7 3.41 15.82 -11.36
CA GLN A 7 3.95 15.99 -12.71
C GLN A 7 5.13 15.04 -12.88
N LEU A 8 5.05 14.16 -13.88
CA LEU A 8 6.11 13.21 -14.20
C LEU A 8 6.88 13.70 -15.43
N PRO A 9 8.19 13.43 -15.53
CA PRO A 9 8.93 13.60 -16.78
C PRO A 9 8.34 12.73 -17.89
N ASP A 10 8.37 13.24 -19.13
CA ASP A 10 7.87 12.50 -20.31
C ASP A 10 8.64 11.19 -20.58
N SER A 11 9.81 11.01 -19.96
CA SER A 11 10.60 9.76 -20.04
C SER A 11 10.06 8.63 -19.16
N VAL A 12 9.06 8.89 -18.30
CA VAL A 12 8.46 7.86 -17.45
C VAL A 12 7.42 7.10 -18.26
N ASP A 13 7.79 5.90 -18.69
CA ASP A 13 6.90 4.96 -19.37
C ASP A 13 6.29 4.00 -18.32
N MET A 14 5.26 4.49 -17.62
CA MET A 14 4.53 3.70 -16.63
C MET A 14 3.04 3.98 -16.72
N GLU A 15 2.25 2.91 -16.62
CA GLU A 15 0.80 3.02 -16.54
C GLU A 15 0.37 3.67 -15.22
N ARG A 16 -0.68 4.50 -15.29
CA ARG A 16 -1.24 5.19 -14.12
C ARG A 16 -1.63 4.21 -13.01
N SER A 17 -2.21 3.06 -13.38
CA SER A 17 -2.64 2.01 -12.45
C SER A 17 -1.46 1.47 -11.65
N ASP A 18 -0.31 1.22 -12.28
CA ASP A 18 0.87 0.69 -11.59
C ASP A 18 1.47 1.70 -10.62
N LEU A 19 1.45 2.99 -10.99
CA LEU A 19 1.84 4.07 -10.07
C LEU A 19 0.90 4.15 -8.85
N LEU A 20 -0.42 4.06 -9.06
CA LEU A 20 -1.40 4.09 -7.98
C LEU A 20 -1.23 2.89 -7.03
N ARG A 21 -1.07 1.69 -7.57
CA ARG A 21 -0.81 0.46 -6.79
C ARG A 21 0.47 0.57 -5.97
N MET A 22 1.55 1.07 -6.58
CA MET A 22 2.83 1.29 -5.89
C MET A 22 2.69 2.27 -4.73
N ILE A 23 2.03 3.42 -4.97
CA ILE A 23 1.81 4.43 -3.92
C ILE A 23 0.93 3.86 -2.81
N ALA A 24 -0.17 3.19 -3.15
CA ALA A 24 -1.05 2.54 -2.19
C ALA A 24 -0.31 1.50 -1.33
N ALA A 25 0.50 0.64 -1.95
CA ALA A 25 1.29 -0.38 -1.26
C ALA A 25 2.26 0.24 -0.26
N ARG A 26 2.95 1.32 -0.64
CA ARG A 26 3.87 2.05 0.26
C ARG A 26 3.17 2.76 1.41
N LEU A 27 1.98 3.31 1.17
CA LEU A 27 1.20 3.95 2.22
C LEU A 27 0.59 2.92 3.18
N TYR A 28 0.21 1.75 2.67
CA TYR A 28 -0.19 0.60 3.49
C TYR A 28 0.96 0.10 4.35
N GLU A 29 2.12 -0.19 3.74
CA GLU A 29 3.35 -0.65 4.43
C GLU A 29 3.73 0.26 5.60
N ARG A 30 3.56 1.57 5.44
CA ARG A 30 3.87 2.58 6.49
C ARG A 30 2.78 2.72 7.55
N GLY A 31 1.68 1.99 7.46
CA GLY A 31 0.52 2.13 8.35
C GLY A 31 -0.27 3.44 8.17
N VAL A 32 0.03 4.23 7.14
CA VAL A 32 -0.67 5.50 6.85
C VAL A 32 -2.08 5.23 6.34
N LEU A 33 -2.23 4.18 5.52
CA LEU A 33 -3.52 3.69 5.05
C LEU A 33 -3.78 2.30 5.59
N SER A 34 -5.03 2.05 5.97
CA SER A 34 -5.49 0.67 6.17
C SER A 34 -5.56 -0.06 4.82
N LEU A 35 -5.55 -1.40 4.85
CA LEU A 35 -5.64 -2.22 3.63
C LEU A 35 -6.80 -1.81 2.71
N GLY A 36 -7.96 -1.50 3.30
CA GLY A 36 -9.13 -1.06 2.53
C GLY A 36 -8.95 0.31 1.88
N ARG A 37 -8.38 1.29 2.60
CA ARG A 37 -8.13 2.63 2.03
C ARG A 37 -7.03 2.62 0.99
N ALA A 38 -6.01 1.78 1.16
CA ALA A 38 -5.00 1.56 0.14
C ALA A 38 -5.60 0.93 -1.13
N ALA A 39 -6.49 -0.06 -0.97
CA ALA A 39 -7.22 -0.63 -2.09
C ALA A 39 -8.07 0.40 -2.85
N GLU A 40 -8.74 1.32 -2.14
CA GLU A 40 -9.46 2.45 -2.76
C GLU A 40 -8.54 3.35 -3.58
N VAL A 41 -7.31 3.63 -3.10
CA VAL A 41 -6.31 4.43 -3.84
C VAL A 41 -5.81 3.70 -5.09
N ALA A 42 -5.65 2.37 -5.00
CA ALA A 42 -5.23 1.53 -6.11
C ALA A 42 -6.33 1.26 -7.14
N ASP A 43 -7.57 1.74 -6.90
CA ASP A 43 -8.76 1.41 -7.68
C ASP A 43 -9.02 -0.11 -7.76
N MET A 44 -8.88 -0.79 -6.62
CA MET A 44 -8.99 -2.24 -6.51
C MET A 44 -9.94 -2.65 -5.39
N SER A 45 -10.48 -3.87 -5.50
CA SER A 45 -11.12 -4.49 -4.35
C SER A 45 -10.07 -4.78 -3.26
N LYS A 46 -10.51 -4.79 -2.00
CA LYS A 46 -9.62 -5.08 -0.85
C LYS A 46 -8.85 -6.40 -1.00
N TRP A 47 -9.49 -7.43 -1.53
CA TRP A 47 -8.86 -8.74 -1.75
C TRP A 47 -7.86 -8.72 -2.90
N ALA A 48 -8.23 -8.16 -4.04
CA ALA A 48 -7.31 -8.03 -5.18
C ALA A 48 -6.08 -7.17 -4.84
N PHE A 49 -6.26 -6.13 -4.02
CA PHE A 49 -5.15 -5.32 -3.55
C PHE A 49 -4.22 -6.12 -2.61
N ALA A 50 -4.78 -6.95 -1.72
CA ALA A 50 -3.96 -7.81 -0.85
C ALA A 50 -3.11 -8.80 -1.65
N GLU A 51 -3.63 -9.33 -2.76
CA GLU A 51 -2.93 -10.29 -3.63
C GLU A 51 -1.68 -9.69 -4.30
N ILE A 52 -1.69 -8.39 -4.62
CA ILE A 52 -0.56 -7.73 -5.31
C ILE A 52 0.51 -7.20 -4.36
N LEU A 53 0.27 -7.12 -3.05
CA LEU A 53 1.24 -6.58 -2.09
C LEU A 53 2.63 -7.26 -2.17
N PRO A 54 2.74 -8.59 -2.34
CA PRO A 54 4.03 -9.26 -2.51
C PRO A 54 4.82 -8.76 -3.72
N ASP A 55 4.15 -8.36 -4.81
CA ASP A 55 4.81 -7.84 -6.03
C ASP A 55 5.53 -6.51 -5.75
N TYR A 56 5.09 -5.78 -4.73
CA TYR A 56 5.71 -4.53 -4.26
C TYR A 56 6.65 -4.75 -3.06
N GLY A 57 6.91 -6.00 -2.67
CA GLY A 57 7.73 -6.34 -1.50
C GLY A 57 7.07 -6.03 -0.16
N VAL A 58 5.74 -5.85 -0.14
CA VAL A 58 4.97 -5.53 1.06
C VAL A 58 4.31 -6.79 1.58
N SER A 59 4.45 -7.04 2.88
CA SER A 59 3.75 -8.15 3.54
C SER A 59 2.23 -7.92 3.48
N VAL A 60 1.48 -8.96 3.11
CA VAL A 60 0.01 -8.98 3.20
C VAL A 60 -0.47 -8.74 4.63
N ILE A 61 0.35 -9.13 5.59
CA ILE A 61 0.14 -8.87 7.00
C ILE A 61 1.00 -7.66 7.37
N ASN A 62 0.39 -6.47 7.37
CA ASN A 62 0.96 -5.30 8.01
C ASN A 62 0.67 -5.36 9.51
N TYR A 63 1.44 -6.16 10.23
CA TYR A 63 1.54 -6.00 11.68
C TYR A 63 2.35 -4.71 11.93
N PRO A 64 1.78 -3.67 12.54
CA PRO A 64 2.58 -2.56 13.00
C PRO A 64 3.64 -3.12 13.98
N ALA A 65 4.87 -2.59 13.91
CA ALA A 65 5.97 -3.06 14.75
C ALA A 65 5.64 -3.02 16.26
N SER A 66 4.70 -2.17 16.67
CA SER A 66 4.15 -2.12 18.03
C SER A 66 3.38 -3.39 18.42
N GLU A 67 2.57 -3.96 17.53
CA GLU A 67 1.82 -5.20 17.82
C GLU A 67 2.74 -6.42 17.87
N LEU A 68 3.82 -6.44 17.07
CA LEU A 68 4.82 -7.51 17.09
C LEU A 68 5.60 -7.55 18.41
N ALA A 69 5.81 -6.37 19.03
CA ALA A 69 6.49 -6.26 20.31
C ALA A 69 5.59 -6.75 21.47
N GLU A 70 4.30 -6.42 21.44
CA GLU A 70 3.34 -6.88 22.45
C GLU A 70 3.17 -8.42 22.43
N ASP A 71 3.15 -9.05 21.25
CA ASP A 71 3.07 -10.52 21.15
C ASP A 71 4.33 -11.23 21.68
N LEU A 72 5.52 -10.60 21.58
CA LEU A 72 6.76 -11.15 22.14
C LEU A 72 6.86 -10.99 23.66
N GLU A 73 6.22 -9.98 24.25
CA GLU A 73 6.16 -9.80 25.71
C GLU A 73 5.17 -10.75 26.40
N HIS A 74 4.22 -11.31 25.64
CA HIS A 74 3.19 -12.21 26.16
C HIS A 74 3.36 -13.70 25.77
N ALA A 75 4.53 -14.08 25.22
CA ALA A 75 4.89 -15.45 24.84
C ALA A 75 5.63 -16.24 25.94
#